data_AF-A0A6C0BAI5-F1
#
_entry.id   AF-A0A6C0BAI5-F1
#
_cell.length_a   1.000
_cell.length_b   1.000
_cell.length_c   1.000
_cell.angle_alpha   90.00
_cell.angle_beta   90.00
_cell.angle_gamma   90.00
#
_symmetry.space_group_name_H-M   'P 1'
#
loop_
_entity.id
_entity.type
_entity.pdbx_description
1 polymer ?
#
loop_
_entity_poly.entity_id
_entity_poly.type
_entity_poly.pdbx_seq_one_letter_code
_entity_poly.pdbx_strand_id
1 'polypeptide(L)'
;MEGLYIVPAVLFLNTFLSYNLVAPFEKYRKLKDAHKYELLNRITGCLFQLFIVYNGLYMKTDDVLRITSQMTGYMIFELLYMPLYLRSPAMYIHHILYILAFIAKDYSPKEDLEAFASISYILESTAPLFTLVWCLEKFECPKNFLSKSVQIVAVSYWTCIRIVLVPYMIYKTRSHVIYFFGAPFYLLQLYWFSLILKRMKNIR
;
A
#
# COMPACT_ATOMS: atom_id res chain seq x y z
N MET A 1 -19.59 -8.89 -1.26
CA MET A 1 -19.49 -8.99 0.21
C MET A 1 -18.49 -10.05 0.65
N GLU A 2 -18.41 -11.20 -0.04
CA GLU A 2 -17.48 -12.29 0.29
C GLU A 2 -16.00 -11.87 0.40
N GLY A 3 -15.53 -10.98 -0.49
CA GLY A 3 -14.14 -10.50 -0.49
C GLY A 3 -13.72 -9.79 0.80
N LEU A 4 -14.64 -9.15 1.53
CA LEU A 4 -14.34 -8.45 2.78
C LEU A 4 -13.87 -9.41 3.90
N TYR A 5 -14.40 -10.64 3.92
CA TYR A 5 -14.12 -11.64 4.95
C TYR A 5 -13.12 -12.70 4.49
N ILE A 6 -13.15 -13.05 3.20
CA ILE A 6 -12.24 -14.05 2.63
C ILE A 6 -10.82 -13.49 2.51
N VAL A 7 -10.65 -12.23 2.07
CA VAL A 7 -9.32 -11.65 1.88
C VAL A 7 -8.51 -11.64 3.18
N PRO A 8 -9.01 -11.15 4.33
CA PRO A 8 -8.28 -11.24 5.58
C PRO A 8 -7.84 -12.67 5.94
N ALA A 9 -8.74 -13.65 5.81
CA ALA A 9 -8.44 -15.05 6.13
C ALA A 9 -7.33 -15.62 5.21
N VAL A 10 -7.39 -15.34 3.92
CA VAL A 10 -6.36 -15.73 2.95
C VAL A 10 -5.04 -15.03 3.23
N LEU A 11 -5.06 -13.76 3.64
CA LEU A 11 -3.87 -13.01 4.01
C LEU A 11 -3.22 -13.57 5.27
N PHE A 12 -3.99 -13.92 6.31
CA PHE A 12 -3.47 -14.61 7.50
C PHE A 12 -2.80 -15.94 7.14
N LEU A 13 -3.43 -16.74 6.28
CA LEU A 13 -2.82 -17.98 5.77
C LEU A 13 -1.53 -17.69 5.00
N ASN A 14 -1.53 -16.68 4.13
CA ASN A 14 -0.34 -16.29 3.36
C ASN A 14 0.79 -15.78 4.26
N THR A 15 0.47 -15.07 5.34
CA THR A 15 1.44 -14.65 6.36
C THR A 15 2.05 -15.84 7.08
N PHE A 16 1.23 -16.84 7.44
CA PHE A 16 1.71 -18.08 8.02
C PHE A 16 2.62 -18.85 7.06
N LEU A 17 2.27 -18.95 5.78
CA LEU A 17 3.13 -19.56 4.76
C LEU A 17 4.42 -18.79 4.57
N SER A 18 4.34 -17.46 4.51
CA SER A 18 5.51 -16.57 4.42
C SER A 18 6.45 -16.76 5.62
N TYR A 19 5.90 -16.94 6.83
CA TYR A 19 6.68 -17.26 8.02
C TYR A 19 7.45 -18.56 7.86
N ASN A 20 6.78 -19.64 7.44
CA ASN A 20 7.43 -20.94 7.24
C ASN A 20 8.53 -20.88 6.16
N LEU A 21 8.36 -20.02 5.14
CA LEU A 21 9.38 -19.80 4.12
C LEU A 21 10.59 -19.06 4.66
N VAL A 22 10.41 -18.03 5.49
CA VAL A 22 11.54 -17.18 5.96
C VAL A 22 12.19 -17.64 7.26
N ALA A 23 11.47 -18.38 8.11
CA ALA A 23 11.95 -18.87 9.41
C ALA A 23 13.27 -19.67 9.38
N PRO A 24 13.55 -20.49 8.33
CA PRO A 24 14.81 -21.21 8.22
C PRO A 24 16.05 -20.31 8.04
N PHE A 25 15.88 -19.07 7.53
CA PHE A 25 17.00 -18.19 7.21
C PHE A 25 17.58 -17.49 8.44
N GLU A 26 18.90 -17.58 8.62
CA GLU A 26 19.59 -16.96 9.76
C GLU A 26 19.43 -15.43 9.80
N LYS A 27 19.45 -14.78 8.63
CA LYS A 27 19.23 -13.33 8.51
C LYS A 27 17.88 -12.89 9.08
N TYR A 28 16.83 -13.68 8.87
CA TYR A 28 15.51 -13.42 9.43
C TYR A 28 15.49 -13.62 10.95
N ARG A 29 16.09 -14.71 11.46
CA ARG A 29 16.16 -14.98 12.90
C ARG A 29 16.86 -13.88 13.69
N LYS A 30 17.85 -13.22 13.08
CA LYS A 30 18.60 -12.09 13.65
C LYS A 30 17.85 -10.76 13.68
N LEU A 31 16.72 -10.63 12.98
CA LEU A 31 15.91 -9.41 13.04
C LEU A 31 15.27 -9.24 14.43
N LYS A 32 15.07 -8.00 14.85
CA LYS A 32 14.21 -7.68 16.01
C LYS A 32 12.77 -8.10 15.70
N ASP A 33 12.00 -8.49 16.73
CA ASP A 33 10.66 -9.05 16.52
C ASP A 33 9.74 -8.11 15.73
N ALA A 34 9.74 -6.81 16.02
CA ALA A 34 9.00 -5.83 15.23
C ALA A 34 9.37 -5.87 13.73
N HIS A 35 10.64 -6.05 13.38
CA HIS A 35 11.06 -6.16 11.98
C HIS A 35 10.73 -7.54 11.38
N LYS A 36 10.64 -8.60 12.19
CA LYS A 36 10.15 -9.91 11.72
C LYS A 36 8.70 -9.81 11.30
N TYR A 37 7.84 -9.22 12.13
CA TYR A 37 6.43 -9.00 11.80
C TYR A 37 6.28 -8.04 10.62
N GLU A 38 7.06 -6.95 10.56
CA GLU A 38 7.06 -6.04 9.42
C GLU A 38 7.44 -6.75 8.11
N LEU A 39 8.46 -7.61 8.11
CA LEU A 39 8.86 -8.36 6.92
C LEU A 39 7.74 -9.29 6.44
N LEU A 40 7.15 -10.08 7.34
CA LEU A 40 6.07 -10.99 7.00
C LEU A 40 4.87 -10.27 6.42
N ASN A 41 4.52 -9.14 7.04
CA ASN A 41 3.44 -8.29 6.57
C ASN A 41 3.76 -7.69 5.20
N ARG A 42 4.98 -7.19 4.99
CA ARG A 42 5.41 -6.66 3.69
C ARG A 42 5.40 -7.71 2.58
N ILE A 43 5.82 -8.95 2.85
CA ILE A 43 5.73 -10.05 1.87
C ILE A 43 4.27 -10.33 1.54
N THR A 44 3.43 -10.48 2.56
CA THR A 44 1.99 -10.75 2.41
C THR A 44 1.30 -9.65 1.62
N GLY A 45 1.49 -8.40 2.04
CA GLY A 45 0.93 -7.21 1.40
C GLY A 45 1.43 -7.03 -0.03
N CYS A 46 2.72 -7.27 -0.32
CA CYS A 46 3.23 -7.18 -1.69
C CYS A 46 2.59 -8.18 -2.62
N LEU A 47 2.43 -9.44 -2.19
CA LEU A 47 1.79 -10.47 -3.01
C LEU A 47 0.33 -10.09 -3.30
N PHE A 48 -0.37 -9.57 -2.30
CA PHE A 48 -1.75 -9.09 -2.49
C PHE A 48 -1.82 -7.87 -3.40
N GLN A 49 -0.96 -6.89 -3.22
CA GLN A 49 -0.91 -5.69 -4.05
C GLN A 49 -0.57 -6.03 -5.50
N LEU A 50 0.36 -6.96 -5.75
CA LEU A 50 0.63 -7.48 -7.09
C LEU A 50 -0.59 -8.17 -7.69
N PHE A 51 -1.29 -8.99 -6.91
CA PHE A 51 -2.54 -9.63 -7.35
C PHE A 51 -3.60 -8.58 -7.74
N ILE A 52 -3.77 -7.53 -6.94
CA ILE A 52 -4.74 -6.47 -7.23
C ILE A 52 -4.35 -5.64 -8.44
N VAL A 53 -3.09 -5.26 -8.58
CA VAL A 53 -2.60 -4.53 -9.75
C VAL A 53 -2.78 -5.38 -11.02
N TYR A 54 -2.47 -6.68 -10.94
CA TYR A 54 -2.71 -7.61 -12.04
C TYR A 54 -4.20 -7.65 -12.42
N ASN A 55 -5.10 -7.83 -11.45
CA ASN A 55 -6.54 -7.80 -11.73
C ASN A 55 -6.99 -6.46 -12.33
N GLY A 56 -6.46 -5.34 -11.83
CA GLY A 56 -6.78 -3.99 -12.34
C GLY A 56 -6.42 -3.79 -13.82
N LEU A 57 -5.36 -4.42 -14.32
CA LEU A 57 -4.97 -4.34 -15.75
C LEU A 57 -5.95 -5.04 -16.69
N TYR A 58 -6.67 -6.05 -16.22
CA TYR A 58 -7.56 -6.89 -17.03
C TYR A 58 -9.04 -6.72 -16.69
N MET A 59 -9.36 -5.73 -15.85
CA MET A 59 -10.70 -5.62 -15.29
C MET A 59 -11.71 -4.96 -16.21
N LYS A 60 -12.93 -5.52 -16.18
CA LYS A 60 -14.12 -4.90 -16.74
C LYS A 60 -14.76 -3.97 -15.71
N THR A 61 -15.49 -2.97 -16.19
CA THR A 61 -16.16 -1.94 -15.40
C THR A 61 -17.09 -2.50 -14.30
N ASP A 62 -17.61 -3.72 -14.46
CA ASP A 62 -18.51 -4.33 -13.48
C ASP A 62 -17.80 -4.98 -12.27
N ASP A 63 -16.47 -5.08 -12.29
CA ASP A 63 -15.68 -5.70 -11.21
C ASP A 63 -15.22 -4.70 -10.12
N VAL A 64 -15.59 -3.42 -10.23
CA VAL A 64 -15.13 -2.33 -9.35
C VAL A 64 -15.48 -2.58 -7.88
N LEU A 65 -16.71 -3.01 -7.61
CA LEU A 65 -17.16 -3.32 -6.24
C LEU A 65 -16.38 -4.49 -5.62
N ARG A 66 -15.91 -5.44 -6.46
CA ARG A 66 -15.09 -6.56 -6.02
C ARG A 66 -13.72 -6.08 -5.58
N ILE A 67 -13.04 -5.24 -6.38
CA ILE A 67 -11.77 -4.64 -6.00
C ILE A 67 -11.92 -3.86 -4.70
N THR A 68 -12.88 -2.94 -4.63
CA THR A 68 -13.04 -2.09 -3.45
C THR A 68 -13.24 -2.95 -2.20
N SER A 69 -14.06 -4.01 -2.29
CA SER A 69 -14.24 -4.97 -1.19
C SER A 69 -12.96 -5.74 -0.82
N GLN A 70 -12.15 -6.15 -1.79
CA GLN A 70 -10.90 -6.86 -1.55
C GLN A 70 -9.86 -5.93 -0.91
N MET A 71 -9.77 -4.67 -1.35
CA MET A 71 -8.88 -3.65 -0.79
C MET A 71 -9.25 -3.35 0.65
N THR A 72 -10.54 -3.17 0.93
CA THR A 72 -11.00 -2.97 2.31
C THR A 72 -10.66 -4.17 3.19
N GLY A 73 -10.84 -5.40 2.70
CA GLY A 73 -10.42 -6.61 3.41
C GLY A 73 -8.92 -6.61 3.74
N TYR A 74 -8.07 -6.25 2.78
CA TYR A 74 -6.64 -6.09 3.00
C TYR A 74 -6.30 -5.00 4.03
N MET A 75 -6.96 -3.84 3.95
CA MET A 75 -6.74 -2.75 4.91
C MET A 75 -7.18 -3.14 6.33
N ILE A 76 -8.23 -3.96 6.48
CA ILE A 76 -8.63 -4.52 7.78
C ILE A 76 -7.57 -5.49 8.30
N PHE A 77 -7.07 -6.40 7.47
CA PHE A 77 -5.99 -7.31 7.84
C PHE A 77 -4.76 -6.55 8.32
N GLU A 78 -4.30 -5.56 7.54
CA GLU A 78 -3.17 -4.71 7.89
C GLU A 78 -3.40 -4.03 9.24
N LEU A 79 -4.57 -3.41 9.47
CA LEU A 79 -4.88 -2.77 10.76
C LEU A 79 -4.79 -3.72 11.96
N LEU A 80 -5.12 -5.01 11.77
CA LEU A 80 -5.01 -6.03 12.83
C LEU A 80 -3.56 -6.48 13.05
N TYR A 81 -2.74 -6.52 12.00
CA TYR A 81 -1.35 -7.00 12.07
C TYR A 81 -0.37 -5.89 12.48
N MET A 82 -0.71 -4.64 12.18
CA MET A 82 0.10 -3.43 12.38
C MET A 82 0.60 -3.16 13.81
N PRO A 83 -0.16 -3.41 14.90
CA PRO A 83 0.34 -3.23 16.26
C PRO A 83 1.61 -4.02 16.59
N LEU A 84 1.91 -5.06 15.79
CA LEU A 84 3.08 -5.90 15.97
C LEU A 84 4.38 -5.27 15.44
N TYR A 85 4.31 -4.21 14.61
CA TYR A 85 5.50 -3.63 13.99
C TYR A 85 5.51 -2.11 13.78
N LEU A 86 4.39 -1.39 13.94
CA LEU A 86 4.35 0.06 13.73
C LEU A 86 4.59 0.89 15.01
N ARG A 87 5.14 2.09 14.81
CA ARG A 87 5.46 3.06 15.87
C ARG A 87 4.64 4.35 15.84
N SER A 88 3.85 4.62 14.79
CA SER A 88 3.17 5.93 14.61
C SER A 88 1.75 5.83 14.04
N PRO A 89 0.77 6.53 14.65
CA PRO A 89 -0.60 6.63 14.16
C PRO A 89 -0.79 7.23 12.76
N ALA A 90 0.13 8.10 12.32
CA ALA A 90 0.04 8.75 11.02
C ALA A 90 0.11 7.78 9.84
N MET A 91 0.64 6.57 10.06
CA MET A 91 0.65 5.49 9.06
C MET A 91 -0.75 4.90 8.82
N TYR A 92 -1.72 5.10 9.73
CA TYR A 92 -3.08 4.50 9.65
C TYR A 92 -4.10 5.34 8.86
N ILE A 93 -3.82 6.61 8.63
CA ILE A 93 -4.81 7.55 8.07
C ILE A 93 -5.29 7.09 6.69
N HIS A 94 -4.39 6.55 5.87
CA HIS A 94 -4.79 6.04 4.55
C HIS A 94 -5.70 4.80 4.62
N HIS A 95 -5.48 3.88 5.56
CA HIS A 95 -6.33 2.69 5.73
C HIS A 95 -7.76 3.07 6.15
N ILE A 96 -7.89 4.07 7.04
CA ILE A 96 -9.19 4.61 7.46
C ILE A 96 -9.94 5.19 6.26
N LEU A 97 -9.26 5.91 5.37
CA LEU A 97 -9.87 6.48 4.15
C LEU A 97 -10.40 5.39 3.20
N TYR A 98 -9.69 4.28 3.04
CA TYR A 98 -10.18 3.13 2.27
C TYR A 98 -11.44 2.49 2.86
N ILE A 99 -11.52 2.39 4.19
CA ILE A 99 -12.70 1.87 4.89
C ILE A 99 -13.88 2.82 4.72
N LEU A 100 -13.65 4.14 4.87
CA LEU A 100 -14.69 5.15 4.68
C LEU A 100 -15.24 5.16 3.25
N ALA A 101 -14.38 5.03 2.24
CA ALA A 101 -14.80 4.92 0.85
C ALA A 101 -15.66 3.67 0.58
N PHE A 102 -15.34 2.55 1.23
CA PHE A 102 -16.16 1.34 1.16
C PHE A 102 -17.53 1.51 1.82
N ILE A 103 -17.62 2.22 2.95
CA ILE A 103 -18.90 2.53 3.59
C ILE A 103 -19.73 3.46 2.69
N ALA A 104 -19.09 4.44 2.05
CA ALA A 104 -19.76 5.39 1.17
C ALA A 104 -20.31 4.76 -0.13
N LYS A 105 -19.89 3.54 -0.49
CA LYS A 105 -20.29 2.88 -1.75
C LYS A 105 -21.80 2.73 -1.92
N ASP A 106 -22.52 2.53 -0.84
CA ASP A 106 -23.96 2.28 -0.88
C ASP A 106 -24.75 3.57 -1.15
N TYR A 107 -24.07 4.72 -1.12
CA TYR A 107 -24.63 6.06 -1.30
C TYR A 107 -23.94 6.87 -2.41
N SER A 108 -22.99 6.27 -3.14
CA SER A 108 -22.18 6.95 -4.15
C SER A 108 -22.52 6.48 -5.57
N PRO A 109 -22.50 7.36 -6.59
CA PRO A 109 -22.62 6.97 -8.00
C PRO A 109 -21.56 5.93 -8.42
N LYS A 110 -21.87 5.10 -9.43
CA LYS A 110 -20.97 4.04 -9.90
C LYS A 110 -19.65 4.62 -10.42
N GLU A 111 -19.71 5.76 -11.12
CA GLU A 111 -18.56 6.47 -11.68
C GLU A 111 -17.58 6.93 -10.59
N ASP A 112 -18.09 7.29 -9.41
CA ASP A 112 -17.28 7.70 -8.26
C ASP A 112 -16.54 6.51 -7.65
N LEU A 113 -17.20 5.35 -7.64
CA LEU A 113 -16.58 4.11 -7.16
C LEU A 113 -15.51 3.60 -8.14
N GLU A 114 -15.74 3.76 -9.43
CA GLU A 114 -14.77 3.46 -10.49
C GLU A 114 -13.51 4.31 -10.38
N ALA A 115 -13.68 5.63 -10.21
CA ALA A 115 -12.55 6.53 -10.07
C ALA A 115 -11.81 6.34 -8.74
N PHE A 116 -12.51 6.05 -7.63
CA PHE A 116 -11.88 5.67 -6.37
C PHE A 116 -11.09 4.36 -6.49
N ALA A 117 -11.67 3.32 -7.09
CA ALA A 117 -10.97 2.05 -7.32
C ALA A 117 -9.74 2.23 -8.23
N SER A 118 -9.84 3.12 -9.21
CA SER A 118 -8.73 3.44 -10.11
C SER A 118 -7.57 4.13 -9.39
N ILE A 119 -7.88 5.12 -8.56
CA ILE A 119 -6.89 5.80 -7.71
C ILE A 119 -6.25 4.79 -6.74
N SER A 120 -7.06 3.93 -6.15
CA SER A 120 -6.64 2.91 -5.18
C SER A 120 -5.57 1.95 -5.72
N TYR A 121 -5.82 1.28 -6.86
CA TYR A 121 -4.83 0.32 -7.37
C TYR A 121 -3.52 0.99 -7.80
N ILE A 122 -3.60 2.20 -8.36
CA ILE A 122 -2.43 3.00 -8.74
C ILE A 122 -1.60 3.36 -7.51
N LEU A 123 -2.24 3.63 -6.38
CA LEU A 123 -1.53 3.92 -5.14
C LEU A 123 -0.84 2.70 -4.56
N GLU A 124 -1.53 1.56 -4.57
CA GLU A 124 -1.00 0.30 -4.08
C GLU A 124 0.12 -0.26 -4.96
N SER A 125 0.17 0.08 -6.26
CA SER A 125 1.25 -0.35 -7.16
C SER A 125 2.64 0.17 -6.74
N THR A 126 2.69 1.23 -5.93
CA THR A 126 3.97 1.75 -5.41
C THR A 126 4.56 0.88 -4.30
N ALA A 127 3.75 0.13 -3.56
CA ALA A 127 4.18 -0.57 -2.35
C ALA A 127 5.14 -1.75 -2.59
N PRO A 128 5.01 -2.59 -3.64
CA PRO A 128 5.98 -3.64 -3.96
C PRO A 128 7.42 -3.13 -4.04
N LEU A 129 7.60 -2.00 -4.72
CA LEU A 129 8.92 -1.42 -4.93
C LEU A 129 9.51 -0.84 -3.63
N PHE A 130 8.69 -0.30 -2.73
CA PHE A 130 9.14 0.14 -1.40
C PHE A 130 9.47 -1.02 -0.47
N THR A 131 8.77 -2.14 -0.58
CA THR A 131 9.14 -3.34 0.15
C THR A 131 10.49 -3.87 -0.31
N LEU A 132 10.79 -3.85 -1.61
CA LEU A 132 12.12 -4.19 -2.11
C LEU A 132 13.19 -3.27 -1.52
N VAL A 133 12.98 -1.95 -1.53
CA VAL A 133 13.90 -0.98 -0.92
C VAL A 133 14.09 -1.26 0.58
N TRP A 134 13.01 -1.49 1.32
CA TRP A 134 13.08 -1.81 2.74
C TRP A 134 13.87 -3.10 3.00
N CYS A 135 13.68 -4.14 2.18
CA CYS A 135 14.43 -5.39 2.29
C CYS A 135 15.93 -5.16 2.05
N LEU A 136 16.28 -4.39 1.01
CA LEU A 136 17.68 -4.05 0.72
C LEU A 136 18.33 -3.33 1.92
N GLU A 137 17.61 -2.43 2.58
CA GLU A 137 18.09 -1.71 3.76
C GLU A 137 18.23 -2.63 4.99
N LYS A 138 17.21 -3.44 5.29
CA LYS A 138 17.18 -4.27 6.51
C LYS A 138 18.13 -5.45 6.47
N PHE A 139 18.42 -5.97 5.29
CA PHE A 139 19.38 -7.07 5.10
C PHE A 139 20.78 -6.58 4.74
N GLU A 140 21.02 -5.27 4.86
CA GLU A 140 22.33 -4.63 4.63
C GLU A 140 22.93 -5.02 3.26
N CYS A 141 22.10 -5.04 2.22
CA CYS A 141 22.55 -5.38 0.88
C CYS A 141 23.62 -4.38 0.40
N PRO A 142 24.67 -4.84 -0.31
CA PRO A 142 25.74 -3.98 -0.79
C PRO A 142 25.19 -2.82 -1.62
N LYS A 143 25.67 -1.59 -1.37
CA LYS A 143 25.30 -0.37 -2.11
C LYS A 143 25.92 -0.29 -3.51
N ASN A 144 25.74 -1.34 -4.30
CA ASN A 144 26.19 -1.44 -5.68
C ASN A 144 25.23 -0.71 -6.63
N PHE A 145 25.59 -0.64 -7.92
CA PHE A 145 24.78 0.01 -8.95
C PHE A 145 23.33 -0.47 -8.95
N LEU A 146 23.10 -1.78 -8.86
CA LEU A 146 21.76 -2.37 -8.87
C LEU A 146 20.89 -1.86 -7.69
N SER A 147 21.41 -1.92 -6.46
CA SER A 147 20.69 -1.45 -5.26
C SER A 147 20.34 0.04 -5.32
N LYS A 148 21.24 0.87 -5.85
CA LYS A 148 21.03 2.30 -6.03
C LYS A 148 19.98 2.58 -7.10
N SER A 149 20.04 1.86 -8.22
CA SER A 149 19.04 1.95 -9.28
C SER A 149 17.65 1.57 -8.78
N VAL A 150 17.51 0.49 -8.00
CA VAL A 150 16.22 0.11 -7.39
C VAL A 150 15.68 1.21 -6.48
N GLN A 151 16.52 1.81 -5.63
CA GLN A 151 16.09 2.92 -4.76
C GLN A 151 15.68 4.17 -5.54
N ILE A 152 16.43 4.54 -6.59
CA ILE A 152 16.10 5.68 -7.45
C ILE A 152 14.77 5.44 -8.14
N VAL A 153 14.58 4.27 -8.77
CA VAL A 153 13.33 3.91 -9.44
C VAL A 153 12.17 3.90 -8.44
N ALA A 154 12.37 3.40 -7.22
CA ALA A 154 11.37 3.45 -6.16
C ALA A 154 10.89 4.86 -5.85
N VAL A 155 11.83 5.77 -5.58
CA VAL A 155 11.52 7.15 -5.22
C VAL A 155 10.90 7.91 -6.40
N SER A 156 11.45 7.74 -7.61
CA SER A 156 10.93 8.38 -8.82
C SER A 156 9.52 7.89 -9.16
N TYR A 157 9.28 6.59 -9.10
CA TYR A 157 7.96 6.00 -9.35
C TYR A 157 6.94 6.48 -8.32
N TRP A 158 7.29 6.43 -7.03
CA TRP A 158 6.42 6.95 -5.96
C TRP A 158 6.06 8.40 -6.15
N THR A 159 7.05 9.24 -6.47
CA THR A 159 6.86 10.68 -6.67
C THR A 159 5.93 10.93 -7.85
N CYS A 160 6.19 10.27 -8.98
CA CYS A 160 5.34 10.37 -10.16
C CYS A 160 3.89 9.97 -9.84
N ILE A 161 3.68 8.85 -9.15
CA ILE A 161 2.35 8.36 -8.84
C ILE A 161 1.63 9.22 -7.80
N ARG A 162 2.25 9.44 -6.63
CA ARG A 162 1.58 10.00 -5.45
C ARG A 162 1.58 11.53 -5.40
N ILE A 163 2.52 12.19 -6.08
CA ILE A 163 2.65 13.66 -6.09
C ILE A 163 2.14 14.25 -7.40
N VAL A 164 2.19 13.53 -8.52
CA VAL A 164 1.77 14.05 -9.83
C VAL A 164 0.47 13.42 -10.31
N LEU A 165 0.45 12.09 -10.50
CA LEU A 165 -0.66 11.40 -11.19
C LEU A 165 -1.95 11.37 -10.36
N VAL A 166 -1.88 10.91 -9.10
CA VAL A 166 -3.08 10.78 -8.25
C VAL A 166 -3.74 12.13 -7.97
N PRO A 167 -3.01 13.22 -7.66
CA PRO A 167 -3.62 14.54 -7.50
C PRO A 167 -4.26 15.04 -8.78
N TYR A 168 -3.64 14.80 -9.93
CA TYR A 168 -4.23 15.12 -11.23
C TYR A 168 -5.53 14.33 -11.49
N MET A 169 -5.57 13.04 -11.16
CA MET A 169 -6.78 12.21 -11.28
C MET A 169 -7.90 12.71 -10.36
N ILE A 170 -7.59 13.04 -9.10
CA ILE A 170 -8.55 13.63 -8.16
C ILE A 170 -9.10 14.94 -8.72
N TYR A 171 -8.21 15.85 -9.18
CA TYR A 171 -8.60 17.14 -9.75
C TYR A 171 -9.50 17.01 -10.99
N LYS A 172 -9.23 16.04 -11.86
CA LYS A 172 -10.06 15.80 -13.06
C LYS A 172 -11.42 15.18 -12.74
N THR A 173 -11.56 14.58 -11.56
CA THR A 173 -12.82 13.96 -11.17
C THR A 173 -13.81 15.05 -10.75
N ARG A 174 -14.99 15.11 -11.38
CA ARG A 174 -16.06 16.07 -11.02
C ARG A 174 -16.87 15.65 -9.78
N SER A 175 -16.39 14.68 -9.01
CA SER A 175 -17.09 14.12 -7.85
C SER A 175 -16.67 14.77 -6.55
N HIS A 176 -17.65 15.31 -5.83
CA HIS A 176 -17.46 15.81 -4.47
C HIS A 176 -17.05 14.69 -3.49
N VAL A 177 -17.49 13.45 -3.73
CA VAL A 177 -17.16 12.28 -2.91
C VAL A 177 -15.67 11.95 -3.03
N ILE A 178 -15.14 11.91 -4.25
CA ILE A 178 -13.72 11.68 -4.49
C ILE A 178 -12.87 12.84 -3.99
N TYR A 179 -13.35 14.07 -4.10
CA TYR A 179 -12.66 15.21 -3.48
C TYR A 179 -12.60 15.07 -1.96
N PHE A 180 -13.70 14.68 -1.31
CA PHE A 180 -13.78 14.55 0.14
C PHE A 180 -12.86 13.44 0.68
N PHE A 181 -12.77 12.29 0.00
CA PHE A 181 -11.89 11.20 0.41
C PHE A 181 -10.45 11.32 -0.13
N GLY A 182 -10.28 11.92 -1.30
CA GLY A 182 -8.99 12.05 -1.98
C GLY A 182 -8.15 13.23 -1.52
N ALA A 183 -8.74 14.36 -1.11
CA ALA A 183 -7.98 15.52 -0.65
C ALA A 183 -7.20 15.24 0.66
N PRO A 184 -7.77 14.60 1.70
CA PRO A 184 -7.01 14.17 2.87
C PRO A 184 -5.87 13.21 2.51
N PHE A 185 -6.12 12.33 1.53
CA PHE A 185 -5.12 11.40 1.04
C PHE A 185 -3.94 12.15 0.39
N TYR A 186 -4.21 13.15 -0.46
CA TYR A 186 -3.17 13.98 -1.07
C TYR A 186 -2.35 14.76 -0.04
N LEU A 187 -3.00 15.37 0.96
CA LEU A 187 -2.31 16.10 2.04
C LEU A 187 -1.35 15.20 2.82
N LEU A 188 -1.76 13.94 3.08
CA LEU A 188 -0.91 12.96 3.75
C LEU A 188 0.32 12.60 2.89
N GLN A 189 0.16 12.47 1.57
CA GLN A 189 1.30 12.21 0.67
C GLN A 189 2.28 13.38 0.63
N LEU A 190 1.77 14.62 0.60
CA LEU A 190 2.62 15.81 0.67
C LEU A 190 3.39 15.87 1.99
N TYR A 191 2.73 15.55 3.11
CA TYR A 191 3.38 15.47 4.41
C TYR A 191 4.53 14.44 4.38
N TRP A 192 4.28 13.20 3.92
CA TRP A 192 5.30 12.17 3.84
C TRP A 192 6.44 12.54 2.87
N PHE A 193 6.13 13.14 1.73
CA PHE A 193 7.15 13.63 0.80
C PHE A 193 8.04 14.70 1.44
N SER A 194 7.46 15.60 2.23
CA SER A 194 8.22 16.60 2.99
C SER A 194 9.19 15.95 4.00
N LEU A 195 8.80 14.85 4.63
CA LEU A 195 9.67 14.08 5.53
C LEU A 195 10.81 13.41 4.77
N ILE A 196 10.55 12.85 3.59
CA ILE A 196 11.57 12.27 2.70
C ILE A 196 12.59 13.35 2.31
N LEU A 197 12.13 14.51 1.84
CA LEU A 197 13.01 15.62 1.47
C LEU A 197 13.86 16.14 2.64
N LYS A 198 13.28 16.27 3.84
CA LYS A 198 14.02 16.64 5.06
C LYS A 198 15.11 15.62 5.38
N ARG A 199 14.80 14.33 5.30
CA ARG A 199 15.77 13.26 5.55
C ARG A 199 16.91 13.30 4.54
N MET A 200 16.61 13.50 3.26
CA MET A 200 17.64 13.63 2.20
C MET A 200 18.56 14.84 2.42
N LYS A 201 18.03 15.98 2.88
CA LYS A 201 18.85 17.18 3.20
C LYS A 201 19.83 16.95 4.35
N ASN A 202 19.52 16.03 5.27
CA ASN A 202 20.35 15.71 6.43
C ASN A 202 21.39 14.62 6.16
N ILE A 203 21.43 14.02 4.96
CA ILE A 203 22.46 13.05 4.53
C ILE A 203 23.56 13.83 3.76
N ARG A 204 24.10 14.87 4.40
CA ARG A 204 25.31 15.57 3.93
C ARG A 204 26.52 15.05 4.68
#